data_AF-A0A401FPA9-F1
#
_entry.id   AF-A0A401FPA9-F1
#
_cell.length_a   1.000
_cell.length_b   1.000
_cell.length_c   1.000
_cell.angle_alpha   90.00
_cell.angle_beta   90.00
_cell.angle_gamma   90.00
#
_symmetry.space_group_name_H-M   'P 1'
#
loop_
_entity.id
_entity.type
_entity.pdbx_description
1 polymer ?
#
loop_
_entity_poly.entity_id
_entity_poly.type
_entity_poly.pdbx_seq_one_letter_code
_entity_poly.pdbx_strand_id
1 'polypeptide(L)'
;MENTEKKIEQQRVDDVVNKLSDKIDDTQTEYDRAHDETKRVQQSYSTNTSVNYFEVDDRIETSAELQQQRGLVSRLTENESILKDQLDTYRQLQKSPYFGRIDITEDGETTPEKLYIGTASFQDKDGEFLIYDWRAPISSIYYNGTLGEVTYEAPMGSQKVTLNKKRQFQINDGEIKNMFDTNETVGDELLQNALGEQNDEYMQNIVATIQREQNDIIRDTRSDLLVVQGVAGSGKTSAILQRIAFLLYHSRDTLEADQIILFSPNRLFSHYISEVLPSLGERNMRQVTFAEFIENRLKGINVQSLFERYEVDDTTSDTDLNIRREKEAGEYMNAITTYCDDLTADTIAFSNINFNGEVFFSKDEIKQVFNQFPTALKTADKFTKTKNALIKILKRRIDKETQADWVNEEIDEMTDERYHNILAGKRLNDFKMKVLKDSTSQSKSLLIDFSQYMTRFSITILLIHTFNTIAL
;
A
#
# COMPACT_ATOMS: atom_id res chain seq x y z
N MET A 1 43.67 -8.72 -23.72
CA MET A 1 43.01 -7.46 -23.31
C MET A 1 41.78 -7.75 -22.45
N GLU A 2 40.88 -8.62 -22.91
CA GLU A 2 39.66 -9.03 -22.19
C GLU A 2 39.89 -9.55 -20.75
N ASN A 3 40.90 -10.42 -20.55
CA ASN A 3 41.25 -10.95 -19.23
C ASN A 3 41.91 -9.89 -18.29
N THR A 4 42.45 -8.80 -18.86
CA THR A 4 43.00 -7.68 -18.08
C THR A 4 41.88 -6.74 -17.62
N GLU A 5 40.92 -6.45 -18.51
CA GLU A 5 39.74 -5.66 -18.14
C GLU A 5 38.88 -6.39 -17.12
N LYS A 6 38.62 -7.69 -17.29
CA LYS A 6 37.86 -8.48 -16.30
C LYS A 6 38.49 -8.41 -14.91
N LYS A 7 39.82 -8.41 -14.80
CA LYS A 7 40.51 -8.25 -13.50
C LYS A 7 40.33 -6.86 -12.89
N ILE A 8 40.37 -5.80 -13.71
CA ILE A 8 40.15 -4.43 -13.25
C ILE A 8 38.71 -4.28 -12.74
N GLU A 9 37.73 -4.81 -13.49
CA GLU A 9 36.33 -4.77 -13.07
C GLU A 9 36.09 -5.63 -11.82
N GLN A 10 36.70 -6.81 -11.71
CA GLN A 10 36.61 -7.64 -10.51
C GLN A 10 37.20 -6.93 -9.29
N GLN A 11 38.36 -6.28 -9.43
CA GLN A 11 38.95 -5.51 -8.34
C GLN A 11 38.05 -4.36 -7.87
N ARG A 12 37.29 -3.74 -8.78
CA ARG A 12 36.27 -2.75 -8.42
C ARG A 12 35.11 -3.39 -7.67
N VAL A 13 34.60 -4.54 -8.14
CA VAL A 13 33.54 -5.27 -7.43
C VAL A 13 34.00 -5.58 -6.00
N ASP A 14 35.22 -6.09 -5.83
CA ASP A 14 35.79 -6.40 -4.52
C ASP A 14 35.85 -5.13 -3.62
N ASP A 15 36.29 -3.99 -4.15
CA ASP A 15 36.31 -2.71 -3.41
C ASP A 15 34.90 -2.26 -2.99
N VAL A 16 33.93 -2.33 -3.91
CA VAL A 16 32.54 -1.95 -3.65
C VAL A 16 31.89 -2.89 -2.62
N VAL A 17 32.13 -4.19 -2.71
CA VAL A 17 31.64 -5.20 -1.75
C VAL A 17 32.25 -4.98 -0.37
N ASN A 18 33.54 -4.63 -0.28
CA ASN A 18 34.17 -4.28 0.99
C ASN A 18 33.54 -3.03 1.61
N LYS A 19 33.35 -1.96 0.83
CA LYS A 19 32.68 -0.73 1.28
C LYS A 19 31.23 -0.99 1.70
N LEU A 20 30.51 -1.86 1.00
CA LEU A 20 29.15 -2.30 1.38
C LEU A 20 29.17 -3.09 2.69
N SER A 21 30.16 -3.97 2.89
CA SER A 21 30.30 -4.76 4.12
C SER A 21 30.50 -3.86 5.34
N ASP A 22 31.39 -2.87 5.24
CA ASP A 22 31.58 -1.85 6.28
C ASP A 22 30.26 -1.11 6.58
N LYS A 23 29.51 -0.73 5.53
CA LYS A 23 28.24 -0.01 5.68
C LYS A 23 27.15 -0.88 6.30
N ILE A 24 27.11 -2.17 5.97
CA ILE A 24 26.18 -3.15 6.57
C ILE A 24 26.47 -3.28 8.07
N ASP A 25 27.73 -3.41 8.48
CA ASP A 25 28.11 -3.54 9.88
C ASP A 25 27.75 -2.27 10.70
N ASP A 26 28.01 -1.09 10.13
CA ASP A 26 27.63 0.19 10.71
C ASP A 26 26.09 0.28 10.89
N THR A 27 25.34 -0.01 9.82
CA THR A 27 23.86 0.07 9.82
C THR A 27 23.24 -1.01 10.70
N GLN A 28 23.86 -2.19 10.81
CA GLN A 28 23.38 -3.28 11.67
C GLN A 28 23.48 -2.88 13.14
N THR A 29 24.59 -2.22 13.51
CA THR A 29 24.78 -1.70 14.87
C THR A 29 23.73 -0.63 15.21
N GLU A 30 23.39 0.23 14.24
CA GLU A 30 22.33 1.23 14.42
C GLU A 30 20.94 0.60 14.53
N TYR A 31 20.64 -0.41 13.70
CA TYR A 31 19.40 -1.17 13.74
C TYR A 31 19.23 -1.89 15.08
N ASP A 32 20.26 -2.59 15.57
CA ASP A 32 20.21 -3.31 16.85
C ASP A 32 19.94 -2.34 18.01
N ARG A 33 20.58 -1.16 17.98
CA ARG A 33 20.34 -0.09 18.97
C ARG A 33 18.89 0.43 18.90
N ALA A 34 18.38 0.70 17.70
CA ALA A 34 17.01 1.16 17.49
C ALA A 34 15.98 0.11 17.93
N HIS A 35 16.22 -1.16 17.60
CA HIS A 35 15.38 -2.29 18.01
C HIS A 35 15.32 -2.45 19.53
N ASP A 36 16.47 -2.37 20.21
CA ASP A 36 16.55 -2.41 21.68
C ASP A 36 15.87 -1.19 22.33
N GLU A 37 15.91 -0.02 21.70
CA GLU A 37 15.19 1.16 22.14
C GLU A 37 13.67 1.00 21.98
N THR A 38 13.19 0.58 20.81
CA THR A 38 11.77 0.30 20.56
C THR A 38 11.24 -0.70 21.58
N LYS A 39 11.97 -1.79 21.83
CA LYS A 39 11.61 -2.82 22.79
C LYS A 39 11.52 -2.28 24.22
N ARG A 40 12.51 -1.48 24.67
CA ARG A 40 12.50 -0.86 26.00
C ARG A 40 11.32 0.10 26.18
N VAL A 41 11.02 0.91 25.16
CA VAL A 41 9.89 1.85 25.21
C VAL A 41 8.55 1.12 25.20
N GLN A 42 8.39 0.06 24.40
CA GLN A 42 7.17 -0.77 24.41
C GLN A 42 6.95 -1.49 25.75
N GLN A 43 8.01 -1.97 26.39
CA GLN A 43 7.95 -2.57 27.73
C GLN A 43 7.58 -1.54 28.79
N SER A 44 8.23 -0.37 28.76
CA SER A 44 7.93 0.77 29.65
C SER A 44 6.49 1.27 29.48
N TYR A 45 5.99 1.32 28.24
CA TYR A 45 4.59 1.64 27.95
C TYR A 45 3.64 0.66 28.65
N SER A 46 3.96 -0.63 28.63
CA SER A 46 3.14 -1.68 29.25
C SER A 46 3.19 -1.66 30.78
N THR A 47 4.28 -1.21 31.39
CA THR A 47 4.42 -1.16 32.87
C THR A 47 3.99 0.17 33.49
N ASN A 48 4.15 1.30 32.80
CA ASN A 48 3.83 2.63 33.33
C ASN A 48 2.39 3.08 33.06
N THR A 49 1.61 2.33 32.27
CA THR A 49 0.18 2.60 32.07
C THR A 49 -0.70 2.09 33.21
N SER A 50 -0.27 2.26 34.47
CA SER A 50 -1.17 2.21 35.62
C SER A 50 -1.92 3.55 35.68
N VAL A 51 -3.01 3.64 34.92
CA VAL A 51 -3.79 4.87 34.81
C VAL A 51 -4.49 5.18 36.15
N ASN A 52 -4.18 6.33 36.74
CA ASN A 52 -4.87 6.83 37.93
C ASN A 52 -6.14 7.57 37.47
N TYR A 53 -7.32 7.07 37.84
CA TYR A 53 -8.61 7.52 37.28
C TYR A 53 -9.42 8.45 38.21
N PHE A 54 -8.87 8.89 39.34
CA PHE A 54 -9.67 9.47 40.42
C PHE A 54 -9.91 10.99 40.31
N GLU A 55 -9.01 11.78 39.69
CA GLU A 55 -9.15 13.24 39.58
C GLU A 55 -9.18 13.76 38.12
N VAL A 56 -9.87 14.89 37.89
CA VAL A 56 -10.16 15.41 36.54
C VAL A 56 -8.93 16.02 35.86
N ASP A 57 -8.03 16.64 36.62
CA ASP A 57 -6.77 17.21 36.10
C ASP A 57 -5.79 16.10 35.68
N ASP A 58 -5.68 15.03 36.47
CA ASP A 58 -4.85 13.85 36.18
C ASP A 58 -5.24 13.16 34.85
N ARG A 59 -6.50 13.23 34.43
CA ARG A 59 -7.00 12.60 33.19
C ARG A 59 -6.59 13.36 31.92
N ILE A 60 -6.56 14.69 31.97
CA ILE A 60 -6.11 15.51 30.83
C ILE A 60 -4.61 15.31 30.65
N GLU A 61 -3.85 15.32 31.76
CA GLU A 61 -2.42 15.03 31.80
C GLU A 61 -2.14 13.62 31.25
N THR A 62 -2.86 12.60 31.73
CA THR A 62 -2.72 11.22 31.24
C THR A 62 -3.03 11.09 29.74
N SER A 63 -4.04 11.77 29.22
CA SER A 63 -4.39 11.69 27.79
C SER A 63 -3.33 12.34 26.88
N ALA A 64 -2.76 13.46 27.33
CA ALA A 64 -1.69 14.16 26.63
C ALA A 64 -0.39 13.34 26.66
N GLU A 65 -0.05 12.77 27.82
CA GLU A 65 1.10 11.88 27.99
C GLU A 65 0.97 10.61 27.13
N LEU A 66 -0.20 9.98 27.10
CA LEU A 66 -0.47 8.81 26.26
C LEU A 66 -0.34 9.13 24.77
N GLN A 67 -0.84 10.29 24.33
CA GLN A 67 -0.69 10.72 22.94
C GLN A 67 0.77 11.02 22.58
N GLN A 68 1.51 11.66 23.50
CA GLN A 68 2.94 11.91 23.34
C GLN A 68 3.73 10.59 23.25
N GLN A 69 3.44 9.63 24.12
CA GLN A 69 4.08 8.31 24.11
C GLN A 69 3.74 7.51 22.85
N ARG A 70 2.49 7.56 22.36
CA ARG A 70 2.11 6.93 21.09
C ARG A 70 2.85 7.53 19.91
N GLY A 71 2.99 8.86 19.87
CA GLY A 71 3.79 9.54 18.86
C GLY A 71 5.25 9.08 18.89
N LEU A 72 5.81 8.90 20.09
CA LEU A 72 7.17 8.39 20.26
C LEU A 72 7.32 6.95 19.75
N VAL A 73 6.44 6.03 20.17
CA VAL A 73 6.47 4.62 19.72
C VAL A 73 6.34 4.52 18.20
N SER A 74 5.46 5.32 17.59
CA SER A 74 5.30 5.35 16.14
C SER A 74 6.59 5.76 15.43
N ARG A 75 7.25 6.84 15.91
CA ARG A 75 8.53 7.30 15.34
C ARG A 75 9.65 6.28 15.48
N LEU A 76 9.74 5.62 16.64
CA LEU A 76 10.75 4.58 16.87
C LEU A 76 10.53 3.37 15.96
N THR A 77 9.28 2.93 15.83
CA THR A 77 8.92 1.81 14.94
C THR A 77 9.19 2.16 13.47
N GLU A 78 8.89 3.39 13.06
CA GLU A 78 9.21 3.90 11.72
C GLU A 78 10.71 3.95 11.46
N ASN A 79 11.50 4.49 12.39
CA ASN A 79 12.96 4.51 12.31
C ASN A 79 13.56 3.10 12.21
N GLU A 80 13.09 2.18 13.07
CA GLU A 80 13.49 0.78 13.03
C GLU A 80 13.17 0.14 11.67
N SER A 81 11.99 0.42 11.12
CA SER A 81 11.60 -0.08 9.79
C SER A 81 12.49 0.48 8.67
N ILE A 82 12.85 1.76 8.72
CA ILE A 82 13.73 2.40 7.72
C ILE A 82 15.12 1.74 7.75
N LEU A 83 15.70 1.56 8.93
CA LEU A 83 17.01 0.92 9.09
C LEU A 83 17.01 -0.52 8.60
N LYS A 84 15.92 -1.26 8.87
CA LYS A 84 15.74 -2.61 8.37
C LYS A 84 15.70 -2.66 6.84
N ASP A 85 14.89 -1.80 6.22
CA ASP A 85 14.75 -1.73 4.77
C ASP A 85 16.11 -1.38 4.09
N GLN A 86 16.88 -0.47 4.71
CA GLN A 86 18.23 -0.13 4.25
C GLN A 86 19.20 -1.32 4.35
N LEU A 87 19.18 -2.07 5.45
CA LEU A 87 20.00 -3.26 5.64
C LEU A 87 19.71 -4.33 4.59
N ASP A 88 18.43 -4.60 4.35
CA ASP A 88 18.01 -5.59 3.35
C ASP A 88 18.47 -5.16 1.95
N THR A 89 18.38 -3.86 1.63
CA THR A 89 18.91 -3.29 0.39
C THR A 89 20.43 -3.48 0.25
N TYR A 90 21.21 -3.14 1.28
CA TYR A 90 22.67 -3.28 1.23
C TYR A 90 23.12 -4.74 1.15
N ARG A 91 22.45 -5.66 1.86
CA ARG A 91 22.71 -7.10 1.75
C ARG A 91 22.44 -7.63 0.36
N GLN A 92 21.39 -7.13 -0.30
CA GLN A 92 21.10 -7.51 -1.67
C GLN A 92 22.16 -6.96 -2.65
N LEU A 93 22.54 -5.68 -2.49
CA LEU A 93 23.62 -5.07 -3.29
C LEU A 93 24.96 -5.78 -3.07
N GLN A 94 25.25 -6.29 -1.87
CA GLN A 94 26.50 -7.02 -1.60
C GLN A 94 26.66 -8.25 -2.50
N LYS A 95 25.55 -8.94 -2.82
CA LYS A 95 25.57 -10.13 -3.70
C LYS A 95 25.77 -9.76 -5.17
N SER A 96 25.06 -8.73 -5.63
CA SER A 96 25.10 -8.24 -7.01
C SER A 96 25.03 -6.71 -7.02
N PRO A 97 26.17 -6.00 -6.90
CA PRO A 97 26.17 -4.55 -6.71
C PRO A 97 25.63 -3.77 -7.90
N TYR A 98 26.04 -4.15 -9.12
CA TYR A 98 25.61 -3.51 -10.35
C TYR A 98 25.57 -4.52 -11.49
N PHE A 99 24.71 -4.26 -12.47
CA PHE A 99 24.54 -5.12 -13.65
C PHE A 99 24.96 -4.41 -14.94
N GLY A 100 25.11 -3.08 -14.91
CA GLY A 100 25.42 -2.28 -16.08
C GLY A 100 26.50 -1.24 -15.80
N ARG A 101 27.25 -0.88 -16.84
CA ARG A 101 28.11 0.31 -16.87
C ARG A 101 27.91 1.07 -18.17
N ILE A 102 27.86 2.39 -18.06
CA ILE A 102 27.92 3.30 -19.20
C ILE A 102 29.07 4.28 -19.01
N ASP A 103 29.79 4.57 -20.09
CA ASP A 103 30.79 5.64 -20.12
C ASP A 103 30.22 6.78 -20.95
N ILE A 104 29.93 7.92 -20.30
CA ILE A 104 29.32 9.08 -20.94
C ILE A 104 30.31 10.25 -21.01
N THR A 105 30.19 11.07 -22.04
CA THR A 105 30.89 12.36 -22.12
C THR A 105 29.84 13.45 -22.29
N GLU A 106 29.84 14.41 -21.36
CA GLU A 106 28.98 15.59 -21.46
C GLU A 106 29.56 16.62 -22.44
N ASP A 107 28.68 17.47 -23.00
CA ASP A 107 29.08 18.54 -23.92
C ASP A 107 30.03 19.53 -23.23
N GLY A 108 31.32 19.48 -23.60
CA GLY A 108 32.37 20.34 -23.06
C GLY A 108 33.41 19.63 -22.20
N GLU A 109 33.18 18.36 -21.86
CA GLU A 109 34.16 17.53 -21.16
C GLU A 109 35.01 16.70 -22.12
N THR A 110 36.26 16.43 -21.73
CA THR A 110 37.20 15.61 -22.54
C THR A 110 37.40 14.21 -22.00
N THR A 111 37.03 13.97 -20.74
CA THR A 111 37.19 12.68 -20.06
C THR A 111 35.83 12.02 -19.88
N PRO A 112 35.64 10.77 -20.34
CA PRO A 112 34.41 10.04 -20.08
C PRO A 112 34.22 9.76 -18.58
N GLU A 113 33.03 10.07 -18.07
CA GLU A 113 32.58 9.67 -16.75
C GLU A 113 32.05 8.23 -16.78
N LYS A 114 32.37 7.44 -15.76
CA LYS A 114 31.95 6.03 -15.65
C LYS A 114 30.81 5.90 -14.65
N LEU A 115 29.64 5.54 -15.14
CA LEU A 115 28.44 5.31 -14.32
C LEU A 115 28.15 3.82 -14.24
N TYR A 116 27.98 3.31 -13.02
CA TYR A 116 27.60 1.92 -12.75
C TYR A 116 26.15 1.89 -12.29
N ILE A 117 25.36 0.97 -12.84
CA ILE A 117 23.91 0.92 -12.67
C ILE A 117 23.54 -0.36 -11.94
N GLY A 118 22.84 -0.21 -10.82
CA GLY A 118 22.38 -1.30 -9.97
C GLY A 118 20.90 -1.17 -9.60
N THR A 119 20.43 -2.09 -8.75
CA THR A 119 19.04 -2.12 -8.28
C THR A 119 18.72 -0.98 -7.32
N ALA A 120 19.73 -0.49 -6.58
CA ALA A 120 19.64 0.63 -5.66
C ALA A 120 20.91 1.50 -5.72
N SER A 121 20.82 2.74 -5.26
CA SER A 121 21.98 3.63 -5.17
C SER A 121 22.87 3.29 -3.97
N PHE A 122 24.19 3.44 -4.16
CA PHE A 122 25.17 3.31 -3.10
C PHE A 122 26.19 4.43 -3.18
N GLN A 123 26.39 5.11 -2.06
CA GLN A 123 27.31 6.23 -1.88
C GLN A 123 28.37 5.83 -0.86
N ASP A 124 29.62 6.23 -1.11
CA ASP A 124 30.68 6.02 -0.14
C ASP A 124 30.71 7.09 0.97
N LYS A 125 31.69 6.98 1.87
CA LYS A 125 31.86 7.89 3.02
C LYS A 125 32.20 9.33 2.61
N ASP A 126 32.79 9.51 1.42
CA ASP A 126 33.18 10.81 0.88
C ASP A 126 32.04 11.49 0.10
N GLY A 127 30.96 10.75 -0.13
CA GLY A 127 29.78 11.26 -0.82
C GLY A 127 29.78 10.96 -2.33
N GLU A 128 30.69 10.13 -2.82
CA GLU A 128 30.70 9.74 -4.23
C GLU A 128 29.73 8.58 -4.48
N PHE A 129 28.91 8.70 -5.53
CA PHE A 129 28.03 7.62 -5.97
C PHE A 129 28.84 6.53 -6.66
N LEU A 130 28.96 5.37 -6.01
CA LEU A 130 29.62 4.20 -6.59
C LEU A 130 28.66 3.38 -7.47
N ILE A 131 27.37 3.41 -7.12
CA ILE A 131 26.28 2.73 -7.83
C ILE A 131 25.11 3.69 -7.97
N TYR A 132 24.60 3.83 -9.19
CA TYR A 132 23.42 4.57 -9.54
C TYR A 132 22.22 3.64 -9.62
N ASP A 133 21.09 4.12 -9.11
CA ASP A 133 19.84 3.39 -9.18
C ASP A 133 19.32 3.34 -10.62
N TRP A 134 18.86 2.17 -11.07
CA TRP A 134 18.28 2.01 -12.42
C TRP A 134 17.08 2.92 -12.68
N ARG A 135 16.35 3.35 -11.65
CA ARG A 135 15.18 4.24 -11.72
C ARG A 135 15.57 5.70 -11.90
N ALA A 136 16.84 6.06 -11.63
CA ALA A 136 17.32 7.42 -11.81
C ALA A 136 17.16 7.88 -13.28
N PRO A 137 16.95 9.20 -13.52
CA PRO A 137 16.81 9.73 -14.87
C PRO A 137 18.04 9.46 -15.75
N ILE A 138 19.25 9.66 -15.20
CA ILE A 138 20.51 9.38 -15.93
C ILE A 138 20.62 7.91 -16.39
N SER A 139 20.08 6.97 -15.60
CA SER A 139 20.11 5.54 -15.92
C SER A 139 19.23 5.19 -17.12
N SER A 140 18.37 6.08 -17.61
CA SER A 140 17.60 5.83 -18.85
C SER A 140 18.50 5.70 -20.08
N ILE A 141 19.69 6.31 -20.06
CA ILE A 141 20.68 6.20 -21.14
C ILE A 141 21.08 4.74 -21.38
N TYR A 142 21.18 3.93 -20.33
CA TYR A 142 21.53 2.52 -20.46
C TYR A 142 20.47 1.72 -21.24
N TYR A 143 19.19 2.07 -21.12
CA TYR A 143 18.11 1.36 -21.82
C TYR A 143 17.80 1.94 -23.20
N ASN A 144 17.81 3.27 -23.32
CA ASN A 144 17.39 3.97 -24.54
C ASN A 144 18.55 4.31 -25.49
N GLY A 145 19.76 4.41 -24.96
CA GLY A 145 20.94 4.86 -25.69
C GLY A 145 21.54 3.75 -26.56
N THR A 146 21.65 4.04 -27.85
CA THR A 146 22.66 3.46 -28.74
C THR A 146 23.97 4.24 -28.58
N LEU A 147 25.12 3.64 -28.90
CA LEU A 147 26.40 4.36 -28.90
C LEU A 147 26.30 5.63 -29.77
N GLY A 148 26.91 6.72 -29.30
CA GLY A 148 26.82 8.05 -29.93
C GLY A 148 26.00 9.05 -29.13
N GLU A 149 25.42 10.05 -29.81
CA GLU A 149 24.64 11.11 -29.15
C GLU A 149 23.31 10.58 -28.61
N VAL A 150 23.09 10.76 -27.30
CA VAL A 150 21.87 10.35 -26.60
C VAL A 150 21.31 11.56 -25.85
N THR A 151 19.98 11.69 -25.89
CA THR A 151 19.26 12.68 -25.08
C THR A 151 18.48 11.95 -24.00
N TYR A 152 18.53 12.45 -22.77
CA TYR A 152 17.72 11.94 -21.66
C TYR A 152 17.02 13.08 -20.92
N GLU A 153 15.88 12.77 -20.32
CA GLU A 153 15.11 13.73 -19.53
C GLU A 153 15.62 13.76 -18.10
N ALA A 154 16.04 14.94 -17.63
CA ALA A 154 16.39 15.18 -16.23
C ALA A 154 15.39 16.15 -15.58
N PRO A 155 15.33 16.27 -14.25
CA PRO A 155 14.48 17.27 -13.58
C PRO A 155 14.75 18.72 -14.03
N MET A 156 15.95 18.99 -14.54
CA MET A 156 16.37 20.31 -15.06
C MET A 156 16.10 20.48 -16.57
N GLY A 157 15.44 19.51 -17.22
CA GLY A 157 15.17 19.47 -18.65
C GLY A 157 15.99 18.42 -19.41
N SER A 158 15.77 18.31 -20.72
CA SER A 158 16.47 17.37 -21.59
C SER A 158 17.97 17.69 -21.66
N GLN A 159 18.82 16.69 -21.39
CA GLN A 159 20.28 16.78 -21.43
C GLN A 159 20.82 15.93 -22.59
N LYS A 160 21.89 16.41 -23.23
CA LYS A 160 22.58 15.71 -24.32
C LYS A 160 23.94 15.22 -23.85
N VAL A 161 24.22 13.94 -24.10
CA VAL A 161 25.50 13.31 -23.77
C VAL A 161 25.91 12.35 -24.87
N THR A 162 27.21 12.10 -24.98
CA THR A 162 27.74 11.07 -25.88
C THR A 162 27.97 9.79 -25.10
N LEU A 163 27.28 8.71 -25.47
CA LEU A 163 27.50 7.37 -24.92
C LEU A 163 28.66 6.69 -25.65
N ASN A 164 29.80 6.57 -24.98
CA ASN A 164 31.03 6.02 -25.54
C ASN A 164 31.12 4.49 -25.39
N LYS A 165 30.65 3.98 -24.26
CA LYS A 165 30.72 2.56 -23.94
C LYS A 165 29.50 2.13 -23.16
N LYS A 166 29.06 0.91 -23.41
CA LYS A 166 27.98 0.24 -22.71
C LYS A 166 28.38 -1.20 -22.43
N ARG A 167 28.35 -1.57 -21.16
CA ARG A 167 28.80 -2.87 -20.67
C ARG A 167 27.76 -3.48 -19.74
N GLN A 168 27.61 -4.78 -19.82
CA GLN A 168 26.72 -5.58 -18.99
C GLN A 168 27.55 -6.56 -18.16
N PHE A 169 27.10 -6.82 -16.94
CA PHE A 169 27.72 -7.72 -15.99
C PHE A 169 26.72 -8.72 -15.46
N GLN A 170 27.17 -9.96 -15.28
CA GLN A 170 26.51 -10.95 -14.45
C GLN A 170 27.40 -11.19 -13.23
N ILE A 171 26.99 -10.65 -12.08
CA ILE A 171 27.71 -10.73 -10.81
C ILE A 171 26.90 -11.58 -9.85
N ASN A 172 27.50 -12.65 -9.35
CA ASN A 172 26.89 -13.52 -8.34
C ASN A 172 27.83 -13.63 -7.15
N ASP A 173 27.33 -13.33 -5.96
CA ASP A 173 28.08 -13.34 -4.70
C ASP A 173 29.43 -12.59 -4.79
N GLY A 174 29.42 -11.42 -5.42
CA GLY A 174 30.61 -10.59 -5.60
C GLY A 174 31.57 -11.05 -6.71
N GLU A 175 31.27 -12.12 -7.45
CA GLU A 175 32.11 -12.59 -8.55
C GLU A 175 31.50 -12.30 -9.93
N ILE A 176 32.28 -11.70 -10.84
CA ILE A 176 31.88 -11.49 -12.23
C ILE A 176 31.94 -12.84 -12.97
N LYS A 177 30.77 -13.45 -13.18
CA LYS A 177 30.63 -14.64 -14.01
C LYS A 177 30.85 -14.27 -15.48
N ASN A 178 30.05 -13.33 -15.98
CA ASN A 178 30.05 -12.90 -17.37
C ASN A 178 30.12 -11.36 -17.50
N MET A 179 30.70 -10.89 -18.61
CA MET A 179 30.86 -9.46 -18.92
C MET A 179 30.83 -9.27 -20.44
N PHE A 180 29.96 -8.39 -20.93
CA PHE A 180 29.75 -8.16 -22.37
C PHE A 180 29.69 -6.67 -22.69
N ASP A 181 30.31 -6.25 -23.80
CA ASP A 181 30.12 -4.90 -24.36
C ASP A 181 29.01 -4.94 -25.41
N THR A 182 28.07 -4.00 -25.35
CA THR A 182 26.87 -4.01 -26.19
C THR A 182 26.75 -2.72 -27.01
N ASN A 183 26.58 -2.84 -28.33
CA ASN A 183 26.50 -1.68 -29.22
C ASN A 183 25.06 -1.25 -29.59
N GLU A 184 24.08 -2.17 -29.63
CA GLU A 184 22.75 -1.89 -30.21
C GLU A 184 21.54 -2.30 -29.33
N THR A 185 21.52 -3.49 -28.71
CA THR A 185 20.36 -3.99 -27.95
C THR A 185 20.74 -4.64 -26.62
N VAL A 186 20.18 -4.11 -25.52
CA VAL A 186 20.22 -4.78 -24.20
C VAL A 186 19.41 -6.05 -24.30
N GLY A 187 20.01 -7.22 -24.08
CA GLY A 187 19.24 -8.43 -23.77
C GLY A 187 19.70 -9.70 -24.47
N ASP A 188 20.08 -9.70 -25.75
CA ASP A 188 20.17 -10.97 -26.50
C ASP A 188 21.23 -11.94 -25.94
N GLU A 189 22.41 -11.46 -25.55
CA GLU A 189 23.47 -12.32 -25.04
C GLU A 189 23.24 -12.75 -23.58
N LEU A 190 22.72 -11.87 -22.71
CA LEU A 190 22.36 -12.23 -21.34
C LEU A 190 21.15 -13.17 -21.30
N LEU A 191 20.14 -12.97 -22.15
CA LEU A 191 18.98 -13.87 -22.28
C LEU A 191 19.39 -15.22 -22.87
N GLN A 192 20.28 -15.26 -23.85
CA GLN A 192 20.77 -16.54 -24.41
C GLN A 192 21.58 -17.35 -23.39
N ASN A 193 22.41 -16.68 -22.59
CA ASN A 193 23.13 -17.34 -21.49
C ASN A 193 22.17 -17.75 -20.35
N ALA A 194 21.13 -16.96 -20.07
CA ALA A 194 20.07 -17.27 -19.10
C ALA A 194 19.32 -18.55 -19.45
N LEU A 195 18.96 -18.71 -20.73
CA LEU A 195 18.15 -19.82 -21.21
C LEU A 195 18.86 -21.17 -21.07
N GLY A 196 20.19 -21.17 -20.89
CA GLY A 196 20.99 -22.36 -20.60
C GLY A 196 21.02 -22.77 -19.13
N GLU A 197 20.70 -21.87 -18.19
CA GLU A 197 20.81 -22.09 -16.75
C GLU A 197 19.40 -22.05 -16.10
N GLN A 198 18.84 -23.21 -15.74
CA GLN A 198 17.66 -23.28 -14.87
C GLN A 198 18.05 -22.79 -13.47
N ASN A 199 17.92 -21.50 -13.17
CA ASN A 199 18.14 -20.97 -11.83
C ASN A 199 17.05 -19.97 -11.43
N ASP A 200 16.46 -20.17 -10.24
CA ASP A 200 15.51 -19.26 -9.59
C ASP A 200 16.11 -17.86 -9.31
N GLU A 201 17.44 -17.75 -9.25
CA GLU A 201 18.18 -16.48 -9.09
C GLU A 201 18.05 -15.54 -10.30
N TYR A 202 17.71 -16.04 -11.48
CA TYR A 202 17.56 -15.21 -12.69
C TYR A 202 16.41 -14.19 -12.59
N MET A 203 15.48 -14.40 -11.66
CA MET A 203 14.38 -13.47 -11.41
C MET A 203 14.80 -12.23 -10.63
N GLN A 204 15.98 -12.23 -9.99
CA GLN A 204 16.44 -11.10 -9.18
C GLN A 204 17.01 -9.94 -10.01
N ASN A 205 17.28 -10.14 -11.30
CA ASN A 205 17.88 -9.09 -12.14
C ASN A 205 17.12 -8.82 -13.45
N ILE A 206 15.77 -8.94 -13.42
CA ILE A 206 14.90 -8.62 -14.56
C ILE A 206 15.09 -7.18 -15.09
N VAL A 207 15.61 -6.28 -14.26
CA VAL A 207 15.92 -4.88 -14.64
C VAL A 207 17.07 -4.81 -15.63
N ALA A 208 18.06 -5.69 -15.53
CA ALA A 208 19.21 -5.71 -16.42
C ALA A 208 18.82 -6.02 -17.88
N THR A 209 17.70 -6.73 -18.07
CA THR A 209 17.17 -7.17 -19.36
C THR A 209 16.07 -6.27 -19.93
N ILE A 210 15.81 -5.10 -19.32
CA ILE A 210 14.79 -4.17 -19.82
C ILE A 210 15.13 -3.76 -21.25
N GLN A 211 14.19 -4.00 -22.14
CA GLN A 211 14.28 -3.55 -23.53
C GLN A 211 13.81 -2.10 -23.68
N ARG A 212 14.18 -1.47 -24.80
CA ARG A 212 13.81 -0.07 -25.07
C ARG A 212 12.31 0.17 -25.01
N GLU A 213 11.51 -0.67 -25.67
CA GLU A 213 10.05 -0.57 -25.70
C GLU A 213 9.44 -0.77 -24.31
N GLN A 214 10.04 -1.65 -23.49
CA GLN A 214 9.62 -1.82 -22.09
C GLN A 214 9.97 -0.59 -21.27
N ASN A 215 11.16 0.00 -21.47
CA ASN A 215 11.57 1.22 -20.76
C ASN A 215 10.64 2.40 -21.08
N ASP A 216 10.18 2.53 -22.33
CA ASP A 216 9.18 3.54 -22.72
C ASP A 216 7.85 3.33 -21.95
N ILE A 217 7.39 2.09 -21.82
CA ILE A 217 6.20 1.74 -21.02
C ILE A 217 6.43 1.98 -19.53
N ILE A 218 7.62 1.67 -19.01
CA ILE A 218 7.96 1.81 -17.59
C ILE A 218 8.02 3.29 -17.19
N ARG A 219 8.64 4.12 -18.02
CA ARG A 219 8.92 5.54 -17.71
C ARG A 219 7.84 6.52 -18.17
N ASP A 220 6.76 6.07 -18.79
CA ASP A 220 5.66 6.97 -19.17
C ASP A 220 4.92 7.52 -17.94
N THR A 221 5.15 8.78 -17.60
CA THR A 221 4.45 9.51 -16.53
C THR A 221 3.43 10.52 -17.06
N ARG A 222 3.22 10.58 -18.37
CA ARG A 222 2.35 11.57 -19.03
C ARG A 222 0.95 11.03 -19.31
N SER A 223 0.84 9.72 -19.51
CA SER A 223 -0.44 9.07 -19.81
C SER A 223 -1.21 8.72 -18.54
N ASP A 224 -2.43 9.26 -18.40
CA ASP A 224 -3.34 8.91 -17.29
C ASP A 224 -3.84 7.45 -17.37
N LEU A 225 -4.04 6.94 -18.60
CA LEU A 225 -4.44 5.55 -18.87
C LEU A 225 -3.47 4.93 -19.88
N LEU A 226 -2.86 3.82 -19.48
CA LEU A 226 -1.92 3.06 -20.30
C LEU A 226 -2.41 1.62 -20.47
N VAL A 227 -2.58 1.18 -21.73
CA VAL A 227 -2.97 -0.19 -22.07
C VAL A 227 -1.79 -0.88 -22.75
N VAL A 228 -1.32 -1.98 -22.15
CA VAL A 228 -0.18 -2.74 -22.65
C VAL A 228 -0.66 -4.04 -23.31
N GLN A 229 -0.51 -4.12 -24.63
CA GLN A 229 -0.84 -5.31 -25.42
C GLN A 229 0.43 -5.98 -25.92
N GLY A 230 0.52 -7.31 -25.81
CA GLY A 230 1.67 -8.06 -26.29
C GLY A 230 1.41 -9.57 -26.32
N VAL A 231 2.17 -10.30 -27.12
CA VAL A 231 2.07 -11.76 -27.25
C VAL A 231 2.48 -12.49 -25.97
N ALA A 232 2.12 -13.77 -25.82
CA ALA A 232 2.58 -14.58 -24.69
C ALA A 232 4.12 -14.58 -24.62
N GLY A 233 4.69 -14.50 -23.42
CA GLY A 233 6.14 -14.45 -23.22
C GLY A 233 6.81 -13.08 -23.44
N SER A 234 6.10 -12.04 -23.88
CA SER A 234 6.69 -10.72 -24.16
C SER A 234 7.09 -9.89 -22.92
N GLY A 235 7.16 -10.49 -21.74
CA GLY A 235 7.57 -9.80 -20.49
C GLY A 235 6.58 -8.77 -19.91
N LYS A 236 5.28 -8.81 -20.28
CA LYS A 236 4.27 -7.84 -19.80
C LYS A 236 4.21 -7.72 -18.27
N THR A 237 4.20 -8.85 -17.58
CA THR A 237 4.19 -8.89 -16.11
C THR A 237 5.40 -8.18 -15.54
N SER A 238 6.60 -8.51 -16.04
CA SER A 238 7.85 -7.89 -15.60
C SER A 238 7.85 -6.38 -15.85
N ALA A 239 7.39 -5.95 -17.03
CA ALA A 239 7.27 -4.53 -17.37
C ALA A 239 6.30 -3.77 -16.43
N ILE A 240 5.18 -4.38 -16.04
CA ILE A 240 4.24 -3.78 -15.08
C ILE A 240 4.88 -3.64 -13.69
N LEU A 241 5.61 -4.65 -13.23
CA LEU A 241 6.28 -4.59 -11.92
C LEU A 241 7.38 -3.54 -11.89
N GLN A 242 8.19 -3.49 -12.95
CA GLN A 242 9.22 -2.47 -13.11
C GLN A 242 8.58 -1.07 -13.21
N ARG A 243 7.45 -0.93 -13.90
CA ARG A 243 6.68 0.32 -13.95
C ARG A 243 6.24 0.76 -12.55
N ILE A 244 5.70 -0.14 -11.75
CA ILE A 244 5.27 0.17 -10.38
C ILE A 244 6.47 0.62 -9.54
N ALA A 245 7.58 -0.10 -9.59
CA ALA A 245 8.79 0.28 -8.87
C ALA A 245 9.35 1.64 -9.33
N PHE A 246 9.31 1.92 -10.64
CA PHE A 246 9.69 3.23 -11.17
C PHE A 246 8.76 4.35 -10.69
N LEU A 247 7.44 4.13 -10.68
CA LEU A 247 6.47 5.13 -10.23
C LEU A 247 6.62 5.43 -8.73
N LEU A 248 6.85 4.42 -7.90
CA LEU A 248 7.14 4.60 -6.47
C LEU A 248 8.42 5.41 -6.25
N TYR A 249 9.49 5.13 -6.99
CA TYR A 249 10.72 5.92 -6.93
C TYR A 249 10.57 7.35 -7.44
N HIS A 250 9.87 7.53 -8.57
CA HIS A 250 9.68 8.81 -9.24
C HIS A 250 8.75 9.73 -8.44
N SER A 251 7.72 9.17 -7.83
CA SER A 251 6.69 9.90 -7.08
C SER A 251 6.75 9.62 -5.58
N ARG A 252 7.92 9.29 -5.02
CA ARG A 252 8.09 8.91 -3.60
C ARG A 252 7.61 9.96 -2.60
N ASP A 253 7.56 11.23 -2.99
CA ASP A 253 7.10 12.33 -2.14
C ASP A 253 5.56 12.44 -2.08
N THR A 254 4.85 11.78 -3.01
CA THR A 254 3.40 11.91 -3.19
C THR A 254 2.65 10.58 -3.28
N LEU A 255 3.35 9.47 -3.52
CA LEU A 255 2.80 8.14 -3.74
C LEU A 255 3.42 7.13 -2.80
N GLU A 256 2.58 6.51 -1.97
CA GLU A 256 2.96 5.44 -1.07
C GLU A 256 2.58 4.07 -1.66
N ALA A 257 3.33 3.02 -1.31
CA ALA A 257 3.08 1.67 -1.83
C ALA A 257 1.68 1.12 -1.47
N ASP A 258 1.09 1.56 -0.35
CA ASP A 258 -0.25 1.15 0.09
C ASP A 258 -1.39 1.81 -0.70
N GLN A 259 -1.10 2.86 -1.46
CA GLN A 259 -2.04 3.55 -2.36
C GLN A 259 -2.16 2.85 -3.71
N ILE A 260 -1.28 1.89 -4.02
CA ILE A 260 -1.31 1.09 -5.24
C ILE A 260 -2.07 -0.21 -5.00
N ILE A 261 -2.98 -0.56 -5.90
CA ILE A 261 -3.68 -1.85 -5.92
C ILE A 261 -3.34 -2.63 -7.19
N LEU A 262 -2.90 -3.87 -7.02
CA LEU A 262 -2.72 -4.81 -8.11
C LEU A 262 -3.78 -5.90 -8.04
N PHE A 263 -4.57 -6.00 -9.10
CA PHE A 263 -5.48 -7.13 -9.31
C PHE A 263 -4.74 -8.28 -10.01
N SER A 264 -4.41 -9.31 -9.24
CA SER A 264 -3.76 -10.52 -9.75
C SER A 264 -4.81 -11.55 -10.23
N PRO A 265 -4.50 -12.37 -11.25
CA PRO A 265 -5.41 -13.40 -11.73
C PRO A 265 -5.64 -14.53 -10.72
N ASN A 266 -4.65 -14.84 -9.88
CA ASN A 266 -4.73 -15.87 -8.83
C ASN A 266 -3.73 -15.61 -7.70
N ARG A 267 -3.87 -16.34 -6.59
CA ARG A 267 -3.04 -16.21 -5.38
C ARG A 267 -1.56 -16.57 -5.58
N LEU A 268 -1.26 -17.57 -6.42
CA LEU A 268 0.12 -17.96 -6.72
C LEU A 268 0.87 -16.80 -7.38
N PHE A 269 0.18 -16.11 -8.29
CA PHE A 269 0.71 -14.90 -8.91
C PHE A 269 0.89 -13.79 -7.88
N SER A 270 -0.08 -13.54 -6.99
CA SER A 270 0.11 -12.56 -5.89
C SER A 270 1.35 -12.88 -5.05
N HIS A 271 1.55 -14.16 -4.71
CA HIS A 271 2.73 -14.56 -3.94
C HIS A 271 4.03 -14.30 -4.69
N TYR A 272 4.09 -14.66 -5.97
CA TYR A 272 5.22 -14.33 -6.83
C TYR A 272 5.54 -12.83 -6.84
N ILE A 273 4.53 -11.97 -7.00
CA ILE A 273 4.74 -10.51 -7.01
C ILE A 273 5.27 -10.00 -5.66
N SER A 274 4.84 -10.61 -4.55
CA SER A 274 5.29 -10.25 -3.20
C SER A 274 6.78 -10.52 -2.94
N GLU A 275 7.43 -11.35 -3.76
CA GLU A 275 8.86 -11.62 -3.71
C GLU A 275 9.66 -10.72 -4.66
N VAL A 276 9.07 -10.33 -5.79
CA VAL A 276 9.77 -9.56 -6.84
C VAL A 276 9.94 -8.08 -6.47
N LEU A 277 8.90 -7.40 -5.98
CA LEU A 277 9.04 -5.96 -5.63
C LEU A 277 10.11 -5.67 -4.58
N PRO A 278 10.22 -6.45 -3.48
CA PRO A 278 11.32 -6.30 -2.53
C PRO A 278 12.68 -6.42 -3.19
N SER A 279 12.84 -7.34 -4.16
CA SER A 279 14.09 -7.49 -4.90
C SER A 279 14.43 -6.28 -5.80
N LEU A 280 13.44 -5.40 -6.07
CA LEU A 280 13.63 -4.13 -6.77
C LEU A 280 13.87 -2.94 -5.82
N GLY A 281 14.01 -3.21 -4.52
CA GLY A 281 14.20 -2.18 -3.49
C GLY A 281 12.93 -1.38 -3.19
N GLU A 282 11.75 -2.00 -3.34
CA GLU A 282 10.45 -1.36 -3.08
C GLU A 282 9.59 -2.16 -2.11
N ARG A 283 8.75 -1.45 -1.35
CA ARG A 283 7.80 -2.07 -0.42
C ARG A 283 6.68 -2.78 -1.17
N ASN A 284 6.13 -3.82 -0.55
CA ASN A 284 4.99 -4.53 -1.10
C ASN A 284 3.72 -3.65 -1.09
N MET A 285 3.09 -3.56 -2.25
CA MET A 285 1.78 -2.92 -2.45
C MET A 285 0.61 -3.84 -2.08
N ARG A 286 -0.62 -3.30 -2.09
CA ARG A 286 -1.83 -4.12 -1.88
C ARG A 286 -2.12 -4.99 -3.10
N GLN A 287 -2.11 -6.29 -2.90
CA GLN A 287 -2.37 -7.28 -3.94
C GLN A 287 -3.57 -8.13 -3.56
N VAL A 288 -4.55 -8.22 -4.46
CA VAL A 288 -5.77 -9.00 -4.24
C VAL A 288 -6.22 -9.62 -5.56
N THR A 289 -6.83 -10.80 -5.51
CA THR A 289 -7.61 -11.25 -6.67
C THR A 289 -8.92 -10.49 -6.76
N PHE A 290 -9.48 -10.37 -7.96
CA PHE A 290 -10.78 -9.73 -8.12
C PHE A 290 -11.88 -10.44 -7.31
N ALA A 291 -11.86 -11.77 -7.25
CA ALA A 291 -12.80 -12.56 -6.47
C ALA A 291 -12.71 -12.23 -4.97
N GLU A 292 -11.50 -12.23 -4.39
CA GLU A 292 -11.31 -11.89 -2.98
C GLU A 292 -11.70 -10.44 -2.68
N PHE A 293 -11.44 -9.52 -3.62
CA PHE A 293 -11.84 -8.13 -3.47
C PHE A 293 -13.37 -8.01 -3.34
N ILE A 294 -14.11 -8.70 -4.21
CA ILE A 294 -15.57 -8.71 -4.20
C ILE A 294 -16.12 -9.44 -2.97
N GLU A 295 -15.58 -10.60 -2.60
CA GLU A 295 -16.01 -11.37 -1.43
C GLU A 295 -15.80 -10.58 -0.13
N ASN A 296 -14.65 -9.93 0.02
CA ASN A 296 -14.39 -9.07 1.17
C ASN A 296 -15.28 -7.82 1.21
N ARG A 297 -15.72 -7.34 0.04
CA ARG A 297 -16.56 -6.15 -0.09
C ARG A 297 -18.04 -6.49 0.14
N LEU A 298 -18.49 -7.68 -0.27
CA LEU A 298 -19.87 -8.16 -0.20
C LEU A 298 -20.06 -9.25 0.86
N LYS A 299 -19.46 -9.06 2.05
CA LYS A 299 -19.59 -10.00 3.16
C LYS A 299 -21.06 -10.27 3.50
N GLY A 300 -21.42 -11.55 3.59
CA GLY A 300 -22.79 -12.00 3.85
C GLY A 300 -23.61 -12.32 2.59
N ILE A 301 -23.05 -12.08 1.40
CA ILE A 301 -23.62 -12.52 0.13
C ILE A 301 -22.72 -13.64 -0.42
N ASN A 302 -23.32 -14.77 -0.79
CA ASN A 302 -22.57 -15.82 -1.46
C ASN A 302 -22.38 -15.42 -2.93
N VAL A 303 -21.15 -15.07 -3.30
CA VAL A 303 -20.80 -14.64 -4.66
C VAL A 303 -20.24 -15.83 -5.41
N GLN A 304 -20.89 -16.21 -6.51
CA GLN A 304 -20.44 -17.31 -7.36
C GLN A 304 -19.07 -17.00 -7.97
N SER A 305 -18.15 -17.97 -7.94
CA SER A 305 -16.84 -17.83 -8.58
C SER A 305 -16.89 -18.08 -10.09
N LEU A 306 -15.88 -17.62 -10.83
CA LEU A 306 -15.76 -17.93 -12.27
C LEU A 306 -15.66 -19.44 -12.56
N PHE A 307 -15.11 -20.20 -11.61
CA PHE A 307 -14.98 -21.65 -11.74
C PHE A 307 -16.34 -22.35 -11.59
N GLU A 308 -17.08 -22.05 -10.52
CA GLU A 308 -18.45 -22.55 -10.32
C GLU A 308 -19.36 -22.17 -11.49
N ARG A 309 -19.14 -21.00 -12.08
CA ARG A 309 -19.88 -20.55 -13.25
C ARG A 309 -19.63 -21.44 -14.47
N TYR A 310 -18.36 -21.77 -14.72
CA TYR A 310 -17.96 -22.66 -15.81
C TYR A 310 -18.55 -24.07 -15.66
N GLU A 311 -18.60 -24.62 -14.43
CA GLU A 311 -19.18 -25.95 -14.19
C GLU A 311 -20.69 -26.03 -14.49
N VAL A 312 -21.41 -24.91 -14.34
CA VAL A 312 -22.87 -24.87 -14.52
C VAL A 312 -23.25 -24.45 -15.95
N ASP A 313 -22.34 -23.82 -16.71
CA ASP A 313 -22.61 -23.30 -18.06
C ASP A 313 -23.13 -24.38 -19.03
N ASP A 314 -22.60 -25.61 -18.97
CA ASP A 314 -23.04 -26.74 -19.81
C ASP A 314 -24.48 -27.21 -19.51
N THR A 315 -25.01 -26.87 -18.34
CA THR A 315 -26.37 -27.23 -17.88
C THR A 315 -27.33 -26.04 -17.86
N THR A 316 -26.85 -24.85 -18.19
CA THR A 316 -27.60 -23.60 -18.11
C THR A 316 -28.49 -23.42 -19.34
N SER A 317 -29.71 -22.90 -19.15
CA SER A 317 -30.63 -22.67 -20.26
C SER A 317 -30.13 -21.57 -21.20
N ASP A 318 -30.47 -21.64 -22.50
CA ASP A 318 -30.16 -20.59 -23.47
C ASP A 318 -30.71 -19.21 -23.05
N THR A 319 -31.82 -19.20 -22.31
CA THR A 319 -32.44 -17.97 -21.81
C THR A 319 -31.57 -17.31 -20.74
N ASP A 320 -31.04 -18.10 -19.80
CA ASP A 320 -30.18 -17.60 -18.72
C ASP A 320 -28.83 -17.12 -19.28
N LEU A 321 -28.28 -17.81 -20.28
CA LEU A 321 -27.08 -17.38 -20.99
C LEU A 321 -27.28 -16.04 -21.72
N ASN A 322 -28.45 -15.81 -22.32
CA ASN A 322 -28.77 -14.53 -22.95
C ASN A 322 -28.90 -13.40 -21.92
N ILE A 323 -29.64 -13.62 -20.82
CA ILE A 323 -29.75 -12.63 -19.72
C ILE A 323 -28.36 -12.28 -19.18
N ARG A 324 -27.48 -13.28 -19.06
CA ARG A 324 -26.10 -13.10 -18.60
C ARG A 324 -25.30 -12.22 -19.55
N ARG A 325 -25.33 -12.49 -20.87
CA ARG A 325 -24.63 -11.68 -21.87
C ARG A 325 -25.07 -10.22 -21.85
N GLU A 326 -26.39 -9.99 -21.71
CA GLU A 326 -26.93 -8.64 -21.54
C GLU A 326 -26.35 -7.96 -20.30
N LYS A 327 -26.27 -8.65 -19.16
CA LYS A 327 -25.70 -8.11 -17.92
C LYS A 327 -24.18 -7.84 -17.99
N GLU A 328 -23.45 -8.56 -18.83
CA GLU A 328 -22.01 -8.38 -19.05
C GLU A 328 -21.69 -7.26 -20.06
N ALA A 329 -22.68 -6.80 -20.83
CA ALA A 329 -22.50 -5.72 -21.79
C ALA A 329 -22.27 -4.38 -21.07
N GLY A 330 -21.39 -3.54 -21.63
CA GLY A 330 -21.13 -2.21 -21.09
C GLY A 330 -22.39 -1.32 -21.02
N GLU A 331 -23.34 -1.55 -21.92
CA GLU A 331 -24.64 -0.86 -21.98
C GLU A 331 -25.49 -1.12 -20.72
N TYR A 332 -25.35 -2.27 -20.08
CA TYR A 332 -26.05 -2.59 -18.84
C TYR A 332 -25.61 -1.66 -17.70
N MET A 333 -24.34 -1.26 -17.67
CA MET A 333 -23.85 -0.29 -16.67
C MET A 333 -24.48 1.10 -16.87
N ASN A 334 -24.76 1.48 -18.12
CA ASN A 334 -25.50 2.72 -18.41
C ASN A 334 -26.94 2.62 -17.89
N ALA A 335 -27.61 1.49 -18.10
CA ALA A 335 -28.95 1.25 -17.59
C ALA A 335 -29.01 1.27 -16.05
N ILE A 336 -28.01 0.68 -15.37
CA ILE A 336 -27.88 0.77 -13.90
C ILE A 336 -27.71 2.23 -13.47
N THR A 337 -26.85 2.99 -14.16
CA THR A 337 -26.59 4.39 -13.84
C THR A 337 -27.86 5.24 -13.97
N THR A 338 -28.60 5.09 -15.08
CA THR A 338 -29.90 5.75 -15.28
C THR A 338 -30.90 5.34 -14.19
N TYR A 339 -31.00 4.05 -13.87
CA TYR A 339 -31.85 3.58 -12.78
C TYR A 339 -31.49 4.25 -11.45
N CYS A 340 -30.20 4.35 -11.10
CA CYS A 340 -29.72 4.98 -9.86
C CYS A 340 -29.98 6.49 -9.80
N ASP A 341 -29.90 7.18 -10.93
CA ASP A 341 -30.19 8.61 -11.04
C ASP A 341 -31.69 8.92 -10.91
N ASP A 342 -32.55 8.02 -11.39
CA ASP A 342 -34.02 8.14 -11.32
C ASP A 342 -34.61 7.61 -9.99
N LEU A 343 -33.77 7.14 -9.05
CA LEU A 343 -34.24 6.64 -7.76
C LEU A 343 -34.93 7.73 -6.93
N THR A 344 -36.16 7.44 -6.53
CA THR A 344 -36.93 8.24 -5.58
C THR A 344 -37.07 7.49 -4.26
N ALA A 345 -37.46 8.19 -3.20
CA ALA A 345 -37.66 7.54 -1.89
C ALA A 345 -38.75 6.47 -1.91
N ASP A 346 -39.65 6.50 -2.90
CA ASP A 346 -40.71 5.51 -3.08
C ASP A 346 -40.24 4.25 -3.80
N THR A 347 -39.22 4.36 -4.66
CA THR A 347 -38.65 3.20 -5.37
C THR A 347 -37.55 2.50 -4.57
N ILE A 348 -36.92 3.20 -3.61
CA ILE A 348 -35.90 2.63 -2.72
C ILE A 348 -36.55 1.76 -1.64
N ALA A 349 -36.09 0.52 -1.52
CA ALA A 349 -36.47 -0.38 -0.44
C ALA A 349 -35.61 -0.12 0.81
N PHE A 350 -36.19 0.50 1.83
CA PHE A 350 -35.55 0.68 3.13
C PHE A 350 -35.81 -0.50 4.07
N SER A 351 -34.79 -0.88 4.83
CA SER A 351 -34.87 -1.92 5.87
C SER A 351 -34.93 -1.31 7.26
N ASN A 352 -35.59 -1.99 8.20
CA ASN A 352 -35.55 -1.62 9.61
C ASN A 352 -34.13 -1.82 10.16
N ILE A 353 -33.73 -0.92 11.06
CA ILE A 353 -32.49 -1.08 11.84
C ILE A 353 -32.92 -1.58 13.21
N ASN A 354 -32.56 -2.82 13.53
CA ASN A 354 -32.97 -3.48 14.76
C ASN A 354 -31.83 -3.46 15.79
N PHE A 355 -32.18 -3.33 17.08
CA PHE A 355 -31.27 -3.44 18.21
C PHE A 355 -31.88 -4.39 19.24
N ASN A 356 -31.15 -5.43 19.63
CA ASN A 356 -31.62 -6.50 20.53
C ASN A 356 -32.96 -7.14 20.11
N GLY A 357 -33.24 -7.22 18.80
CA GLY A 357 -34.49 -7.78 18.26
C GLY A 357 -35.64 -6.78 18.16
N GLU A 358 -35.50 -5.56 18.69
CA GLU A 358 -36.49 -4.49 18.58
C GLU A 358 -36.15 -3.51 17.45
N VAL A 359 -37.16 -2.93 16.81
CA VAL A 359 -36.96 -1.94 15.75
C VAL A 359 -36.51 -0.62 16.35
N PHE A 360 -35.25 -0.25 16.13
CA PHE A 360 -34.68 0.99 16.62
C PHE A 360 -34.95 2.17 15.67
N PHE A 361 -34.71 1.97 14.36
CA PHE A 361 -35.21 2.87 13.32
C PHE A 361 -36.11 2.09 12.38
N SER A 362 -37.34 2.55 12.21
CA SER A 362 -38.25 1.95 11.22
C SER A 362 -37.86 2.38 9.82
N LYS A 363 -38.13 1.53 8.83
CA LYS A 363 -37.98 1.87 7.41
C LYS A 363 -38.69 3.17 7.02
N ASP A 364 -39.84 3.45 7.63
CA ASP A 364 -40.62 4.66 7.37
C ASP A 364 -39.96 5.91 7.97
N GLU A 365 -39.37 5.80 9.17
CA GLU A 365 -38.58 6.89 9.77
C GLU A 365 -37.36 7.21 8.90
N ILE A 366 -36.65 6.19 8.41
CA ILE A 366 -35.50 6.37 7.52
C ILE A 366 -35.93 7.03 6.20
N LYS A 367 -37.05 6.57 5.61
CA LYS A 367 -37.63 7.15 4.40
C LYS A 367 -38.03 8.62 4.59
N GLN A 368 -38.60 8.97 5.74
CA GLN A 368 -38.94 10.37 6.07
C GLN A 368 -37.69 11.24 6.15
N VAL A 369 -36.63 10.77 6.83
CA VAL A 369 -35.35 11.51 6.91
C VAL A 369 -34.73 11.67 5.52
N PHE A 370 -34.81 10.64 4.67
CA PHE A 370 -34.32 10.73 3.29
C PHE A 370 -35.10 11.77 2.46
N ASN A 371 -36.42 11.83 2.62
CA ASN A 371 -37.30 12.78 1.93
C ASN A 371 -37.14 14.25 2.36
N GLN A 372 -36.50 14.52 3.50
CA GLN A 372 -36.24 15.90 3.93
C GLN A 372 -35.18 16.60 3.08
N PHE A 373 -34.36 15.84 2.33
CA PHE A 373 -33.31 16.41 1.51
C PHE A 373 -33.82 16.76 0.10
N PRO A 374 -33.38 17.89 -0.48
CA PRO A 374 -33.81 18.32 -1.82
C PRO A 374 -33.63 17.24 -2.89
N THR A 375 -34.62 17.09 -3.77
CA THR A 375 -34.58 16.13 -4.88
C THR A 375 -33.43 16.38 -5.85
N ALA A 376 -32.97 17.63 -5.98
CA ALA A 376 -31.83 18.03 -6.82
C ALA A 376 -30.46 17.47 -6.38
N LEU A 377 -30.33 16.91 -5.17
CA LEU A 377 -29.10 16.25 -4.73
C LEU A 377 -28.98 14.85 -5.34
N LYS A 378 -27.76 14.45 -5.71
CA LYS A 378 -27.48 13.07 -6.15
C LYS A 378 -27.85 12.07 -5.05
N THR A 379 -28.33 10.90 -5.45
CA THR A 379 -28.78 9.84 -4.54
C THR A 379 -27.70 9.42 -3.54
N ALA A 380 -26.43 9.30 -3.99
CA ALA A 380 -25.29 8.99 -3.12
C ALA A 380 -25.06 10.03 -2.00
N ASP A 381 -25.18 11.32 -2.32
CA ASP A 381 -25.04 12.40 -1.33
C ASP A 381 -26.20 12.40 -0.34
N LYS A 382 -27.42 12.11 -0.81
CA LYS A 382 -28.60 11.95 0.06
C LYS A 382 -28.39 10.81 1.05
N PHE A 383 -27.87 9.65 0.61
CA PHE A 383 -27.55 8.55 1.54
C PHE A 383 -26.54 8.96 2.60
N THR A 384 -25.48 9.66 2.21
CA THR A 384 -24.47 10.17 3.17
C THR A 384 -25.07 11.14 4.18
N LYS A 385 -25.96 12.05 3.73
CA LYS A 385 -26.66 13.00 4.61
C LYS A 385 -27.66 12.31 5.53
N THR A 386 -28.44 11.35 5.02
CA THR A 386 -29.35 10.51 5.80
C THR A 386 -28.60 9.74 6.87
N LYS A 387 -27.46 9.11 6.53
CA LYS A 387 -26.57 8.47 7.51
C LYS A 387 -26.16 9.46 8.61
N ASN A 388 -25.68 10.64 8.25
CA ASN A 388 -25.25 11.65 9.22
C ASN A 388 -26.42 12.17 10.08
N ALA A 389 -27.63 12.27 9.53
CA ALA A 389 -28.84 12.64 10.25
C ALA A 389 -29.25 11.55 11.25
N LEU A 390 -29.27 10.27 10.82
CA LEU A 390 -29.54 9.13 11.69
C LEU A 390 -28.51 9.03 12.83
N ILE A 391 -27.22 9.27 12.56
CA ILE A 391 -26.18 9.34 13.60
C ILE A 391 -26.46 10.47 14.60
N LYS A 392 -26.95 11.63 14.15
CA LYS A 392 -27.33 12.73 15.06
C LYS A 392 -28.56 12.37 15.91
N ILE A 393 -29.56 11.74 15.31
CA ILE A 393 -30.76 11.27 16.03
C ILE A 393 -30.37 10.22 17.06
N LEU A 394 -29.52 9.27 16.66
CA LEU A 394 -28.95 8.25 17.52
C LEU A 394 -28.25 8.87 18.74
N LYS A 395 -27.34 9.82 18.52
CA LYS A 395 -26.65 10.53 19.62
C LYS A 395 -27.64 11.16 20.60
N ARG A 396 -28.65 11.87 20.10
CA ARG A 396 -29.70 12.48 20.95
C ARG A 396 -30.52 11.46 21.73
N ARG A 397 -30.90 10.34 21.11
CA ARG A 397 -31.64 9.27 21.80
C ARG A 397 -30.80 8.67 22.91
N ILE A 398 -29.51 8.44 22.66
CA ILE A 398 -28.62 7.94 23.70
C ILE A 398 -28.45 8.96 24.83
N ASP A 399 -28.21 10.24 24.52
CA ASP A 399 -28.09 11.29 25.54
C ASP A 399 -29.35 11.43 26.42
N LYS A 400 -30.51 10.97 25.93
CA LYS A 400 -31.75 10.88 26.70
C LYS A 400 -31.83 9.60 27.54
N GLU A 401 -31.56 8.43 26.95
CA GLU A 401 -31.63 7.13 27.64
C GLU A 401 -30.64 7.05 28.81
N THR A 402 -29.49 7.67 28.65
CA THR A 402 -28.45 7.76 29.67
C THR A 402 -28.82 8.58 30.90
N GLN A 403 -29.89 9.37 30.80
CA GLN A 403 -30.47 10.09 31.93
C GLN A 403 -31.65 9.35 32.55
N ALA A 404 -32.02 8.17 32.04
CA ALA A 404 -33.14 7.39 32.55
C ALA A 404 -32.81 6.72 33.88
N ASP A 405 -33.84 6.54 34.71
CA ASP A 405 -33.69 6.04 36.08
C ASP A 405 -33.16 4.61 36.13
N TRP A 406 -33.60 3.75 35.20
CA TRP A 406 -33.13 2.36 35.08
C TRP A 406 -31.61 2.26 34.86
N VAL A 407 -31.01 3.23 34.17
CA VAL A 407 -29.56 3.25 33.94
C VAL A 407 -28.85 3.51 35.26
N ASN A 408 -29.35 4.45 36.07
CA ASN A 408 -28.78 4.76 37.39
C ASN A 408 -28.97 3.58 38.37
N GLU A 409 -30.11 2.91 38.35
CA GLU A 409 -30.36 1.71 39.18
C GLU A 409 -29.43 0.54 38.81
N GLU A 410 -29.25 0.26 37.51
CA GLU A 410 -28.33 -0.79 37.06
C GLU A 410 -26.86 -0.46 37.42
N ILE A 411 -26.48 0.82 37.41
CA ILE A 411 -25.16 1.29 37.85
C ILE A 411 -24.94 1.01 39.34
N ASP A 412 -25.95 1.33 40.15
CA ASP A 412 -25.86 1.18 41.61
C ASP A 412 -25.80 -0.31 42.02
N GLU A 413 -26.29 -1.22 41.18
CA GLU A 413 -26.24 -2.68 41.40
C GLU A 413 -24.98 -3.36 40.80
N MET A 414 -24.12 -2.65 40.06
CA MET A 414 -22.92 -3.25 39.44
C MET A 414 -21.80 -3.52 40.45
N THR A 415 -21.22 -4.72 40.39
CA THR A 415 -20.01 -5.09 41.15
C THR A 415 -18.72 -4.57 40.50
N ASP A 416 -17.73 -4.22 41.33
CA ASP A 416 -16.40 -3.73 40.89
C ASP A 416 -15.73 -4.64 39.84
N GLU A 417 -15.92 -5.95 39.95
CA GLU A 417 -15.34 -6.95 39.04
C GLU A 417 -15.98 -6.93 37.63
N ARG A 418 -17.29 -6.62 37.54
CA ARG A 418 -18.01 -6.44 36.27
C ARG A 418 -17.66 -5.10 35.63
N TYR A 419 -17.51 -4.06 36.45
CA TYR A 419 -17.02 -2.74 36.04
C TYR A 419 -15.60 -2.81 35.43
N HIS A 420 -14.67 -3.53 36.07
CA HIS A 420 -13.30 -3.70 35.58
C HIS A 420 -13.22 -4.55 34.29
N ASN A 421 -14.01 -5.61 34.15
CA ASN A 421 -14.04 -6.42 32.92
C ASN A 421 -14.54 -5.65 31.70
N ILE A 422 -15.48 -4.72 31.91
CA ILE A 422 -15.99 -3.82 30.87
C ILE A 422 -14.91 -2.85 30.37
N LEU A 423 -14.02 -2.41 31.27
CA LEU A 423 -12.91 -1.49 30.97
C LEU A 423 -11.71 -2.19 30.32
N ALA A 424 -11.41 -3.44 30.72
CA ALA A 424 -10.24 -4.19 30.25
C ALA A 424 -10.29 -4.59 28.76
N GLY A 425 -11.48 -4.57 28.13
CA GLY A 425 -11.69 -5.07 26.76
C GLY A 425 -11.41 -4.08 25.60
N LYS A 426 -10.89 -2.86 25.81
CA LYS A 426 -10.84 -1.82 24.74
C LYS A 426 -9.47 -1.18 24.52
N ARG A 427 -9.06 -1.07 23.25
CA ARG A 427 -7.90 -0.26 22.80
C ARG A 427 -8.30 1.22 22.63
N LEU A 428 -7.45 2.13 23.11
CA LEU A 428 -7.65 3.58 23.25
C LEU A 428 -7.78 4.41 21.94
N ASN A 429 -7.86 3.81 20.75
CA ASN A 429 -7.83 4.56 19.46
C ASN A 429 -9.15 5.22 19.05
N ASP A 430 -10.26 4.96 19.76
CA ASP A 430 -11.60 5.38 19.32
C ASP A 430 -12.07 6.75 19.86
N PHE A 431 -11.27 7.48 20.64
CA PHE A 431 -11.67 8.78 21.20
C PHE A 431 -11.17 9.98 20.38
N LYS A 432 -12.06 10.62 19.62
CA LYS A 432 -11.96 12.06 19.31
C LYS A 432 -12.81 12.84 20.32
N MET A 433 -12.20 13.37 21.38
CA MET A 433 -12.91 14.17 22.39
C MET A 433 -13.00 15.65 22.02
N LYS A 434 -14.21 16.21 22.14
CA LYS A 434 -14.46 17.66 22.23
C LYS A 434 -15.16 17.93 23.57
N VAL A 435 -14.35 18.44 24.51
CA VAL A 435 -14.60 19.12 25.80
C VAL A 435 -16.04 19.24 26.32
N LEU A 436 -16.27 18.79 27.57
CA LEU A 436 -17.25 19.34 28.54
C LEU A 436 -16.71 19.24 29.99
N LYS A 437 -16.83 20.33 30.75
CA LYS A 437 -16.37 20.54 32.13
C LYS A 437 -17.50 20.21 33.13
N ASP A 438 -17.31 19.22 34.02
CA ASP A 438 -17.86 19.07 35.38
C ASP A 438 -17.85 17.59 35.85
N SER A 439 -17.50 17.34 37.12
CA SER A 439 -17.19 16.01 37.67
C SER A 439 -18.41 15.13 38.01
N THR A 440 -19.54 15.70 38.42
CA THR A 440 -20.83 14.97 38.53
C THR A 440 -21.43 14.66 37.15
N SER A 441 -21.05 15.45 36.15
CA SER A 441 -21.34 15.18 34.74
C SER A 441 -20.40 14.13 34.13
N GLN A 442 -19.28 13.75 34.78
CA GLN A 442 -18.36 12.71 34.29
C GLN A 442 -18.78 11.28 34.64
N SER A 443 -19.36 11.04 35.82
CA SER A 443 -19.95 9.74 36.16
C SER A 443 -21.14 9.46 35.23
N LYS A 444 -21.96 10.49 35.00
CA LYS A 444 -22.98 10.47 33.94
C LYS A 444 -22.35 10.43 32.55
N SER A 445 -21.23 11.09 32.22
CA SER A 445 -20.65 11.08 30.86
C SER A 445 -19.98 9.76 30.47
N LEU A 446 -19.38 9.05 31.42
CA LEU A 446 -18.75 7.73 31.22
C LEU A 446 -19.79 6.62 31.12
N LEU A 447 -20.92 6.78 31.81
CA LEU A 447 -22.09 5.89 31.69
C LEU A 447 -22.99 6.28 30.52
N ILE A 448 -22.98 7.56 30.15
CA ILE A 448 -23.40 8.05 28.84
C ILE A 448 -22.54 7.40 27.77
N ASP A 449 -21.21 7.31 27.94
CA ASP A 449 -20.34 6.59 27.02
C ASP A 449 -20.51 5.07 27.10
N PHE A 450 -20.99 4.49 28.21
CA PHE A 450 -21.26 3.05 28.36
C PHE A 450 -22.60 2.63 27.72
N SER A 451 -23.67 3.41 27.92
CA SER A 451 -24.92 3.28 27.15
C SER A 451 -24.73 3.76 25.71
N GLN A 452 -23.94 4.80 25.44
CA GLN A 452 -23.43 5.13 24.10
C GLN A 452 -22.48 4.09 23.58
N TYR A 453 -21.92 3.14 24.33
CA TYR A 453 -21.09 2.06 23.78
C TYR A 453 -21.88 0.78 23.60
N MET A 454 -22.81 0.42 24.47
CA MET A 454 -23.80 -0.62 24.18
C MET A 454 -24.66 -0.24 22.96
N THR A 455 -24.94 1.06 22.81
CA THR A 455 -25.70 1.61 21.70
C THR A 455 -24.81 1.99 20.50
N ARG A 456 -23.62 2.60 20.64
CA ARG A 456 -22.70 2.86 19.49
C ARG A 456 -21.92 1.63 19.06
N PHE A 457 -21.48 0.72 19.92
CA PHE A 457 -20.71 -0.44 19.46
C PHE A 457 -21.62 -1.37 18.67
N SER A 458 -22.86 -1.61 19.14
CA SER A 458 -23.84 -2.39 18.40
C SER A 458 -24.44 -1.64 17.21
N ILE A 459 -24.78 -0.34 17.31
CA ILE A 459 -25.45 0.42 16.22
C ILE A 459 -24.46 1.11 15.28
N THR A 460 -23.21 1.39 15.65
CA THR A 460 -22.16 1.82 14.70
C THR A 460 -21.62 0.63 13.93
N ILE A 461 -21.50 -0.56 14.54
CA ILE A 461 -21.25 -1.80 13.79
C ILE A 461 -22.47 -2.13 12.92
N LEU A 462 -23.72 -1.98 13.40
CA LEU A 462 -24.91 -2.14 12.55
C LEU A 462 -24.98 -1.11 11.42
N LEU A 463 -24.76 0.19 11.66
CA LEU A 463 -24.81 1.22 10.62
C LEU A 463 -23.63 1.10 9.65
N ILE A 464 -22.44 0.69 10.09
CA ILE A 464 -21.29 0.47 9.21
C ILE A 464 -21.43 -0.84 8.42
N HIS A 465 -22.00 -1.92 8.98
CA HIS A 465 -22.32 -3.13 8.21
C HIS A 465 -23.51 -2.88 7.29
N THR A 466 -24.68 -2.52 7.83
CA THR A 466 -25.93 -2.39 7.07
C THR A 466 -25.89 -1.27 6.03
N PHE A 467 -25.23 -0.12 6.27
CA PHE A 467 -25.06 0.91 5.22
C PHE A 467 -23.82 0.73 4.34
N ASN A 468 -22.78 -0.02 4.72
CA ASN A 468 -21.85 -0.48 3.67
C ASN A 468 -22.51 -1.50 2.76
N THR A 469 -23.56 -2.20 3.19
CA THR A 469 -24.36 -3.08 2.33
C THR A 469 -25.44 -2.33 1.52
N ILE A 470 -25.88 -1.13 1.95
CA ILE A 470 -26.95 -0.34 1.29
C ILE A 470 -26.41 0.89 0.52
N ALA A 471 -25.21 1.38 0.83
CA ALA A 471 -24.48 2.39 0.03
C ALA A 471 -23.37 1.75 -0.82
N LEU A 472 -23.60 0.52 -1.27
CA LEU A 472 -22.83 -0.20 -2.26
C LEU A 472 -23.70 -0.55 -3.45
#